data_AF-A0A8B9Q8Z5-F1
#
_entry.id   AF-A0A8B9Q8Z5-F1
#
_cell.length_a   1.000
_cell.length_b   1.000
_cell.length_c   1.000
_cell.angle_alpha   90.00
_cell.angle_beta   90.00
_cell.angle_gamma   90.00
#
_symmetry.space_group_name_H-M   'P 1'
#
loop_
_entity.id
_entity.type
_entity.pdbx_description
1 polymer ?
#
loop_
_entity_poly.entity_id
_entity_poly.type
_entity_poly.pdbx_seq_one_letter_code
_entity_poly.pdbx_strand_id
1 'polypeptide(L)'
;MALSMEGLVLKHALSSTGAALPAKKKVWNWVSYLEEERMPAAPLKLFREYQSFPQGRNGFKVGMKLEGLDPEHPSRFCVLTVAEVQGYRMRLHFDGYQECYDFWINADSSDIRPVGWCEKTSRKLLPPKGFKEGEFNWTSYLKNCKAQAAPKSLFKTLSAPVTPSGFRLGMKLEAVDKKNPLLMCVATITDILDNRLLIHFDNWDESFDYWCEASSPYIRPVGFCQETGTPLTTPPGYKDSKAFSWEKYLEETNSQAAPARAFKLRPAHGFQVSMKLEAVDRRNPVLIRVATIVDKDDHRIKIHFDGWDYNYDFWIDVDSPDIHPVGWCAKTGHALQVPLGAVGPVGTAGQTCPTPGCLGIGHVKGPRYGTHYTLVGCPYSDVNLNRENLLQDRLSGERLFPSQSIQKNKRPDMAAPFLGGAGEPSQEDSPHSRKSAQGSEKSCQSSLPSLSEQSENSQERDCVEEESSAAIQTKPKKRGCSHAYIKLQLVKEEDDGKDSDFDLQQALHQSIFMPSLASNPSHRLHLCWEQHCKLLPEVSGLTAKHVAKWTMEEVASFIQRLPGCKEQAAVFKEEQIDGEAFLLLNQTDLVKILNIKLGPALKIYNAILMLKSAEEH
;
A
#
# COMPACT_ATOMS: atom_id res chain seq x y z
N MET A 1 44.75 68.02 -4.17
CA MET A 1 44.42 69.01 -3.12
C MET A 1 43.23 68.48 -2.35
N ALA A 2 43.12 68.77 -1.05
CA ALA A 2 42.08 68.25 -0.17
C ALA A 2 40.94 69.27 0.07
N LEU A 3 39.99 68.90 0.94
CA LEU A 3 38.85 69.69 1.48
C LEU A 3 37.60 69.73 0.57
N SER A 4 36.36 69.65 1.07
CA SER A 4 35.86 69.57 2.47
C SER A 4 34.58 68.71 2.60
N MET A 5 34.26 68.29 3.83
CA MET A 5 32.94 67.77 4.26
C MET A 5 31.95 68.90 4.61
N GLU A 6 30.68 68.50 4.83
CA GLU A 6 29.50 69.13 5.50
C GLU A 6 28.26 69.14 4.57
N GLY A 7 27.02 68.82 4.96
CA GLY A 7 26.44 68.26 6.20
C GLY A 7 24.88 68.24 6.15
N LEU A 8 24.23 67.26 6.81
CA LEU A 8 22.77 67.12 7.13
C LEU A 8 21.72 67.17 5.96
N VAL A 9 21.01 66.09 5.58
CA VAL A 9 19.93 65.31 6.27
C VAL A 9 18.49 65.93 6.20
N LEU A 10 17.53 65.13 5.67
CA LEU A 10 16.05 65.31 5.58
C LEU A 10 15.54 66.39 4.59
N LYS A 11 14.43 66.24 3.82
CA LYS A 11 13.30 65.28 3.89
C LYS A 11 12.44 65.23 2.58
N HIS A 12 11.59 64.19 2.47
CA HIS A 12 10.41 64.03 1.58
C HIS A 12 10.55 63.79 0.05
N ALA A 13 10.64 62.49 -0.28
CA ALA A 13 9.60 61.73 -1.01
C ALA A 13 9.04 62.25 -2.36
N LEU A 14 9.43 61.56 -3.44
CA LEU A 14 8.60 61.34 -4.62
C LEU A 14 8.61 59.86 -5.01
N SER A 15 7.44 59.34 -5.40
CA SER A 15 7.17 57.91 -5.59
C SER A 15 7.80 57.35 -6.87
N SER A 16 8.55 56.25 -6.76
CA SER A 16 8.94 55.42 -7.90
C SER A 16 7.96 54.26 -8.08
N THR A 17 7.15 54.31 -9.12
CA THR A 17 6.26 53.22 -9.54
C THR A 17 7.06 52.05 -10.15
N GLY A 18 7.69 51.26 -9.29
CA GLY A 18 8.34 50.01 -9.67
C GLY A 18 7.30 48.97 -10.07
N ALA A 19 7.09 48.78 -11.38
CA ALA A 19 6.30 47.67 -11.89
C ALA A 19 6.97 46.34 -11.50
N ALA A 20 6.31 45.55 -10.66
CA ALA A 20 6.82 44.25 -10.24
C ALA A 20 6.88 43.29 -11.44
N LEU A 21 8.09 42.92 -11.86
CA LEU A 21 8.28 41.86 -12.85
C LEU A 21 7.69 40.55 -12.31
N PRO A 22 6.99 39.75 -13.13
CA PRO A 22 6.42 38.50 -12.67
C PRO A 22 7.54 37.57 -12.17
N ALA A 23 7.39 37.09 -10.94
CA ALA A 23 8.35 36.19 -10.33
C ALA A 23 8.52 34.94 -11.21
N LYS A 24 9.72 34.74 -11.75
CA LYS A 24 10.06 33.53 -12.50
C LYS A 24 9.85 32.33 -11.59
N LYS A 25 8.95 31.42 -11.94
CA LYS A 25 8.76 30.15 -11.21
C LYS A 25 10.12 29.45 -11.16
N LYS A 26 10.72 29.33 -9.97
CA LYS A 26 11.95 28.55 -9.78
C LYS A 26 11.67 27.11 -10.20
N VAL A 27 12.41 26.62 -11.19
CA VAL A 27 12.39 25.21 -11.56
C VAL A 27 13.27 24.48 -10.54
N TRP A 28 12.70 23.47 -9.88
CA TRP A 28 13.44 22.66 -8.92
C TRP A 28 14.59 21.93 -9.62
N ASN A 29 15.75 21.88 -8.97
CA ASN A 29 16.91 21.15 -9.46
C ASN A 29 17.80 20.69 -8.29
N TRP A 30 18.51 19.61 -8.51
CA TRP A 30 19.37 19.00 -7.50
C TRP A 30 20.50 19.90 -6.98
N VAL A 31 21.11 20.74 -7.84
CA VAL A 31 22.26 21.57 -7.42
C VAL A 31 21.82 22.56 -6.35
N SER A 32 20.77 23.34 -6.64
CA SER A 32 20.21 24.29 -5.68
C SER A 32 19.67 23.61 -4.42
N TYR A 33 19.09 22.41 -4.55
CA TYR A 33 18.53 21.68 -3.39
C TYR A 33 19.63 21.15 -2.45
N LEU A 34 20.74 20.63 -2.98
CA LEU A 34 21.88 20.17 -2.18
C LEU A 34 22.57 21.35 -1.48
N GLU A 35 22.64 22.52 -2.13
CA GLU A 35 23.15 23.77 -1.54
C GLU A 35 22.26 24.31 -0.40
N GLU A 36 20.94 24.27 -0.60
CA GLU A 36 19.93 24.74 0.37
C GLU A 36 19.90 23.85 1.63
N GLU A 37 19.86 22.54 1.45
CA GLU A 37 19.84 21.54 2.52
C GLU A 37 21.20 21.35 3.20
N ARG A 38 22.30 21.73 2.52
CA ARG A 38 23.70 21.50 2.94
C ARG A 38 24.06 20.02 3.11
N MET A 39 23.42 19.15 2.34
CA MET A 39 23.58 17.69 2.37
C MET A 39 24.28 17.21 1.10
N PRO A 40 25.25 16.26 1.18
CA PRO A 40 25.95 15.77 0.01
C PRO A 40 25.12 14.77 -0.81
N ALA A 41 25.31 14.73 -2.12
CA ALA A 41 24.83 13.62 -2.94
C ALA A 41 25.66 12.35 -2.66
N ALA A 42 25.01 11.19 -2.66
CA ALA A 42 25.69 9.90 -2.57
C ALA A 42 26.68 9.72 -3.75
N PRO A 43 27.99 9.49 -3.51
CA PRO A 43 28.97 9.39 -4.59
C PRO A 43 28.70 8.24 -5.55
N LEU A 44 28.77 8.49 -6.86
CA LEU A 44 28.49 7.53 -7.93
C LEU A 44 29.23 6.18 -7.78
N LYS A 45 30.47 6.21 -7.26
CA LYS A 45 31.30 5.03 -7.00
C LYS A 45 30.75 4.04 -5.96
N LEU A 46 29.71 4.40 -5.22
CA LEU A 46 29.04 3.53 -4.25
C LEU A 46 27.94 2.67 -4.89
N PHE A 47 27.46 3.06 -6.07
CA PHE A 47 26.41 2.36 -6.80
C PHE A 47 27.02 1.30 -7.74
N ARG A 48 26.30 0.19 -7.91
CA ARG A 48 26.58 -0.86 -8.90
C ARG A 48 26.29 -0.37 -10.31
N GLU A 49 26.81 -1.07 -11.32
CA GLU A 49 26.62 -0.71 -12.74
C GLU A 49 25.13 -0.55 -13.11
N TYR A 50 24.28 -1.48 -12.68
CA TYR A 50 22.83 -1.49 -12.97
C TYR A 50 22.01 -0.49 -12.13
N GLN A 51 22.58 0.08 -11.06
CA GLN A 51 21.98 1.20 -10.31
C GLN A 51 22.37 2.55 -10.91
N SER A 52 23.50 2.59 -11.62
CA SER A 52 24.11 3.78 -12.20
C SER A 52 23.38 4.26 -13.47
N PHE A 53 23.94 5.27 -14.14
CA PHE A 53 23.41 5.77 -15.40
C PHE A 53 23.56 4.71 -16.51
N PRO A 54 22.47 4.29 -17.17
CA PRO A 54 22.54 3.28 -18.21
C PRO A 54 23.27 3.80 -19.46
N GLN A 55 24.02 2.91 -20.12
CA GLN A 55 24.76 3.24 -21.34
C GLN A 55 23.86 3.40 -22.57
N GLY A 56 22.72 2.71 -22.58
CA GLY A 56 21.73 2.71 -23.67
C GLY A 56 20.40 3.34 -23.27
N ARG A 57 19.55 3.63 -24.27
CA ARG A 57 18.15 3.98 -24.05
C ARG A 57 17.30 2.72 -23.87
N ASN A 58 16.18 2.84 -23.18
CA ASN A 58 15.17 1.79 -23.13
C ASN A 58 14.57 1.57 -24.54
N GLY A 59 14.73 0.38 -25.10
CA GLY A 59 14.23 0.01 -26.42
C GLY A 59 12.94 -0.82 -26.39
N PHE A 60 12.45 -1.18 -25.20
CA PHE A 60 11.19 -1.91 -25.04
C PHE A 60 10.00 -1.00 -25.39
N LYS A 61 8.90 -1.61 -25.83
CA LYS A 61 7.67 -0.91 -26.22
C LYS A 61 6.46 -1.63 -25.65
N VAL A 62 5.41 -0.87 -25.34
CA VAL A 62 4.13 -1.40 -24.88
C VAL A 62 3.60 -2.44 -25.87
N GLY A 63 3.11 -3.56 -25.35
CA GLY A 63 2.64 -4.71 -26.14
C GLY A 63 3.72 -5.71 -26.58
N MET A 64 5.01 -5.44 -26.32
CA MET A 64 6.05 -6.47 -26.48
C MET A 64 5.89 -7.57 -25.43
N LYS A 65 6.06 -8.84 -25.84
CA LYS A 65 6.04 -10.00 -24.94
C LYS A 65 7.43 -10.56 -24.66
N LEU A 66 7.63 -11.07 -23.46
CA LEU A 66 8.89 -11.62 -22.96
C LEU A 66 8.64 -12.71 -21.89
N GLU A 67 9.72 -13.35 -21.46
CA GLU A 67 9.75 -14.27 -20.31
C GLU A 67 10.37 -13.52 -19.13
N GLY A 68 9.94 -13.78 -17.89
CA GLY A 68 10.59 -13.19 -16.73
C GLY A 68 10.22 -13.88 -15.43
N LEU A 69 11.04 -13.69 -14.40
CA LEU A 69 10.77 -14.21 -13.06
C LEU A 69 9.56 -13.50 -12.42
N ASP A 70 8.79 -14.25 -11.65
CA ASP A 70 7.80 -13.70 -10.74
C ASP A 70 8.51 -13.15 -9.47
N PRO A 71 8.37 -11.86 -9.13
CA PRO A 71 9.03 -11.30 -7.94
C PRO A 71 8.58 -11.93 -6.61
N GLU A 72 7.34 -12.43 -6.53
CA GLU A 72 6.80 -13.09 -5.35
C GLU A 72 7.06 -14.61 -5.34
N HIS A 73 7.43 -15.18 -6.50
CA HIS A 73 7.80 -16.60 -6.66
C HIS A 73 9.09 -16.74 -7.48
N PRO A 74 10.27 -16.45 -6.91
CA PRO A 74 11.51 -16.31 -7.69
C PRO A 74 12.01 -17.61 -8.37
N SER A 75 11.41 -18.76 -8.08
CA SER A 75 11.59 -20.04 -8.79
C SER A 75 10.87 -20.10 -10.15
N ARG A 76 9.90 -19.20 -10.42
CA ARG A 76 8.93 -19.31 -11.52
C ARG A 76 9.19 -18.28 -12.63
N PHE A 77 9.50 -18.78 -13.83
CA PHE A 77 9.43 -17.98 -15.05
C PHE A 77 7.98 -17.91 -15.56
N CYS A 78 7.54 -16.72 -15.96
CA CYS A 78 6.19 -16.45 -16.47
C CYS A 78 6.21 -15.77 -17.84
N VAL A 79 5.10 -15.91 -18.57
CA VAL A 79 4.81 -15.12 -19.77
C VAL A 79 4.36 -13.72 -19.38
N LEU A 80 5.08 -12.70 -19.86
CA LEU A 80 4.86 -11.30 -19.50
C LEU A 80 4.66 -10.41 -20.73
N THR A 81 3.86 -9.36 -20.58
CA THR A 81 3.72 -8.25 -21.55
C THR A 81 4.23 -6.94 -20.95
N VAL A 82 4.96 -6.15 -21.73
CA VAL A 82 5.28 -4.75 -21.39
C VAL A 82 4.00 -3.93 -21.45
N ALA A 83 3.48 -3.54 -20.29
CA ALA A 83 2.25 -2.75 -20.16
C ALA A 83 2.51 -1.24 -20.22
N GLU A 84 3.67 -0.79 -19.74
CA GLU A 84 4.04 0.62 -19.68
C GLU A 84 5.56 0.79 -19.77
N VAL A 85 6.02 1.94 -20.26
CA VAL A 85 7.44 2.31 -20.34
C VAL A 85 7.60 3.75 -19.85
N GLN A 86 8.42 3.95 -18.83
CA GLN A 86 8.68 5.27 -18.22
C GLN A 86 10.18 5.45 -17.99
N GLY A 87 10.81 6.34 -18.76
CA GLY A 87 12.27 6.50 -18.76
C GLY A 87 12.99 5.18 -19.03
N TYR A 88 13.85 4.75 -18.11
CA TYR A 88 14.56 3.46 -18.19
C TYR A 88 13.82 2.27 -17.56
N ARG A 89 12.62 2.49 -17.02
CA ARG A 89 11.79 1.47 -16.36
C ARG A 89 10.64 1.04 -17.25
N MET A 90 10.13 -0.15 -16.99
CA MET A 90 8.92 -0.68 -17.61
C MET A 90 8.05 -1.40 -16.58
N ARG A 91 6.73 -1.36 -16.79
CA ARG A 91 5.77 -2.16 -16.05
C ARG A 91 5.49 -3.43 -16.83
N LEU A 92 5.61 -4.57 -16.16
CA LEU A 92 5.35 -5.89 -16.71
C LEU A 92 4.03 -6.44 -16.17
N HIS A 93 3.25 -7.02 -17.07
CA HIS A 93 1.95 -7.62 -16.80
C HIS A 93 2.01 -9.14 -16.96
N PHE A 94 1.42 -9.88 -16.03
CA PHE A 94 1.24 -11.33 -16.12
C PHE A 94 0.06 -11.68 -17.03
N ASP A 95 0.33 -12.26 -18.20
CA ASP A 95 -0.68 -12.49 -19.22
C ASP A 95 -1.88 -13.32 -18.73
N GLY A 96 -3.08 -12.74 -18.81
CA GLY A 96 -4.34 -13.36 -18.40
C GLY A 96 -4.66 -13.23 -16.89
N TYR A 97 -3.82 -12.56 -16.11
CA TYR A 97 -4.07 -12.26 -14.71
C TYR A 97 -4.60 -10.82 -14.53
N GLN A 98 -4.84 -10.40 -13.28
CA GLN A 98 -5.28 -9.04 -12.98
C GLN A 98 -4.08 -8.10 -12.90
N GLU A 99 -4.25 -6.86 -13.39
CA GLU A 99 -3.22 -5.82 -13.43
C GLU A 99 -2.67 -5.42 -12.05
N CYS A 100 -3.34 -5.81 -10.96
CA CYS A 100 -2.84 -5.59 -9.60
C CYS A 100 -1.54 -6.36 -9.31
N TYR A 101 -1.25 -7.42 -10.07
CA TYR A 101 0.02 -8.15 -9.99
C TYR A 101 1.12 -7.57 -10.89
N ASP A 102 0.85 -6.46 -11.60
CA ASP A 102 1.87 -5.81 -12.43
C ASP A 102 3.00 -5.24 -11.56
N PHE A 103 4.24 -5.45 -11.99
CA PHE A 103 5.43 -4.99 -11.29
C PHE A 103 6.32 -4.15 -12.20
N TRP A 104 7.16 -3.30 -11.59
CA TRP A 104 8.08 -2.42 -12.30
C TRP A 104 9.50 -2.97 -12.28
N ILE A 105 10.25 -2.74 -13.37
CA ILE A 105 11.63 -3.21 -13.49
C ILE A 105 12.47 -2.29 -14.40
N ASN A 106 13.78 -2.24 -14.19
CA ASN A 106 14.73 -1.57 -15.08
C ASN A 106 14.95 -2.37 -16.37
N ALA A 107 15.18 -1.67 -17.49
CA ALA A 107 15.31 -2.29 -18.80
C ALA A 107 16.53 -3.21 -18.99
N ASP A 108 17.53 -3.14 -18.11
CA ASP A 108 18.72 -3.99 -18.13
C ASP A 108 18.70 -5.10 -17.06
N SER A 109 17.54 -5.34 -16.42
CA SER A 109 17.42 -6.35 -15.36
C SER A 109 17.82 -7.76 -15.83
N SER A 110 18.53 -8.45 -14.94
CA SER A 110 18.90 -9.85 -15.04
C SER A 110 17.73 -10.82 -14.81
N ASP A 111 16.49 -10.36 -14.59
CA ASP A 111 15.32 -11.21 -14.28
C ASP A 111 14.37 -11.41 -15.47
N ILE A 112 14.58 -10.68 -16.57
CA ILE A 112 13.82 -10.80 -17.82
C ILE A 112 14.62 -11.53 -18.91
N ARG A 113 13.93 -12.28 -19.77
CA ARG A 113 14.52 -13.11 -20.83
C ARG A 113 13.71 -13.01 -22.12
N PRO A 114 14.37 -13.14 -23.29
CA PRO A 114 13.65 -13.12 -24.56
C PRO A 114 12.80 -14.39 -24.72
N VAL A 115 11.72 -14.25 -25.50
CA VAL A 115 10.85 -15.37 -25.90
C VAL A 115 11.64 -16.60 -26.39
N GLY A 116 11.29 -17.77 -25.84
CA GLY A 116 11.90 -19.07 -26.13
C GLY A 116 13.17 -19.37 -25.35
N TRP A 117 13.49 -18.60 -24.30
CA TRP A 117 14.70 -18.81 -23.50
C TRP A 117 14.53 -19.95 -22.48
N CYS A 118 13.36 -20.07 -21.85
CA CYS A 118 13.03 -21.16 -20.94
C CYS A 118 13.10 -22.52 -21.66
N GLU A 119 12.48 -22.63 -22.83
CA GLU A 119 12.54 -23.81 -23.70
C GLU A 119 13.99 -24.16 -24.06
N LYS A 120 14.77 -23.16 -24.53
CA LYS A 120 16.20 -23.34 -24.88
C LYS A 120 17.06 -23.79 -23.69
N THR A 121 16.72 -23.39 -22.46
CA THR A 121 17.46 -23.73 -21.24
C THR A 121 16.83 -24.84 -20.40
N SER A 122 15.82 -25.53 -20.95
CA SER A 122 15.09 -26.61 -20.29
C SER A 122 14.45 -26.23 -18.95
N ARG A 123 14.08 -24.95 -18.79
CA ARG A 123 13.37 -24.42 -17.60
C ARG A 123 11.86 -24.40 -17.82
N LYS A 124 11.09 -24.59 -16.75
CA LYS A 124 9.62 -24.55 -16.79
C LYS A 124 9.13 -23.10 -16.90
N LEU A 125 8.42 -22.81 -17.98
CA LEU A 125 7.67 -21.57 -18.18
C LEU A 125 6.22 -21.76 -17.70
N LEU A 126 5.76 -20.93 -16.77
CA LEU A 126 4.35 -20.84 -16.43
C LEU A 126 3.60 -20.11 -17.57
N PRO A 127 2.62 -20.78 -18.21
CA PRO A 127 1.89 -20.18 -19.32
C PRO A 127 0.87 -19.14 -18.82
N PRO A 128 0.27 -18.36 -19.73
CA PRO A 128 -0.81 -17.43 -19.40
C PRO A 128 -2.00 -18.14 -18.76
N LYS A 129 -2.79 -17.41 -17.97
CA LYS A 129 -3.96 -17.98 -17.29
C LYS A 129 -4.93 -18.62 -18.29
N GLY A 130 -5.28 -19.88 -18.04
CA GLY A 130 -6.26 -20.65 -18.83
C GLY A 130 -5.67 -21.62 -19.86
N PHE A 131 -4.35 -21.60 -20.08
CA PHE A 131 -3.64 -22.65 -20.82
C PHE A 131 -3.33 -23.83 -19.90
N LYS A 132 -3.46 -25.07 -20.39
CA LYS A 132 -2.95 -26.24 -19.64
C LYS A 132 -1.46 -26.45 -19.91
N GLU A 133 -0.83 -27.25 -19.05
CA GLU A 133 0.56 -27.66 -19.22
C GLU A 133 0.76 -28.40 -20.56
N GLY A 134 1.78 -27.99 -21.32
CA GLY A 134 2.06 -28.50 -22.67
C GLY A 134 1.24 -27.89 -23.82
N GLU A 135 0.16 -27.13 -23.56
CA GLU A 135 -0.65 -26.50 -24.63
C GLU A 135 -0.05 -25.18 -25.15
N PHE A 136 0.81 -24.53 -24.38
CA PHE A 136 1.36 -23.21 -24.71
C PHE A 136 2.48 -23.30 -25.76
N ASN A 137 2.33 -22.54 -26.86
CA ASN A 137 3.36 -22.38 -27.88
C ASN A 137 3.49 -20.90 -28.26
N TRP A 138 4.71 -20.36 -28.16
CA TRP A 138 5.01 -18.95 -28.41
C TRP A 138 4.61 -18.46 -29.81
N THR A 139 4.86 -19.25 -30.87
CA THR A 139 4.55 -18.87 -32.26
C THR A 139 3.04 -18.69 -32.46
N SER A 140 2.25 -19.66 -31.99
CA SER A 140 0.79 -19.59 -32.02
C SER A 140 0.26 -18.47 -31.11
N TYR A 141 0.84 -18.29 -29.92
CA TYR A 141 0.41 -17.29 -28.96
C TYR A 141 0.62 -15.86 -29.46
N LEU A 142 1.80 -15.55 -29.98
CA LEU A 142 2.11 -14.23 -30.57
C LEU A 142 1.18 -13.91 -31.74
N LYS A 143 0.91 -14.89 -32.62
CA LYS A 143 -0.02 -14.75 -33.74
C LYS A 143 -1.45 -14.47 -33.27
N ASN A 144 -1.94 -15.21 -32.27
CA ASN A 144 -3.29 -15.04 -31.72
C ASN A 144 -3.46 -13.70 -31.00
N CYS A 145 -2.45 -13.25 -30.25
CA CYS A 145 -2.43 -11.94 -29.60
C CYS A 145 -2.17 -10.76 -30.54
N LYS A 146 -1.79 -11.01 -31.81
CA LYS A 146 -1.28 -9.99 -32.75
C LYS A 146 -0.11 -9.18 -32.16
N ALA A 147 0.70 -9.81 -31.31
CA ALA A 147 1.76 -9.19 -30.53
C ALA A 147 3.15 -9.55 -31.09
N GLN A 148 4.18 -8.82 -30.65
CA GLN A 148 5.57 -9.06 -31.03
C GLN A 148 6.39 -9.49 -29.81
N ALA A 149 7.33 -10.41 -29.99
CA ALA A 149 8.34 -10.69 -28.97
C ALA A 149 9.30 -9.49 -28.85
N ALA A 150 9.73 -9.19 -27.62
CA ALA A 150 10.81 -8.24 -27.39
C ALA A 150 12.11 -8.72 -28.10
N PRO A 151 12.77 -7.88 -28.92
CA PRO A 151 14.01 -8.27 -29.61
C PRO A 151 15.12 -8.70 -28.65
N LYS A 152 15.84 -9.77 -29.00
CA LYS A 152 16.92 -10.35 -28.16
C LYS A 152 18.03 -9.35 -27.81
N SER A 153 18.26 -8.33 -28.66
CA SER A 153 19.22 -7.26 -28.44
C SER A 153 18.86 -6.28 -27.32
N LEU A 154 17.63 -6.31 -26.80
CA LEU A 154 17.21 -5.47 -25.67
C LEU A 154 17.60 -6.05 -24.30
N PHE A 155 17.92 -7.34 -24.23
CA PHE A 155 18.21 -8.04 -22.98
C PHE A 155 19.71 -7.97 -22.67
N LYS A 156 20.07 -7.56 -21.45
CA LYS A 156 21.46 -7.51 -21.00
C LYS A 156 22.07 -8.91 -21.04
N THR A 157 22.97 -9.13 -21.99
CA THR A 157 23.69 -10.41 -22.12
C THR A 157 24.87 -10.38 -21.15
N LEU A 158 24.79 -11.16 -20.07
CA LEU A 158 25.87 -11.29 -19.11
C LEU A 158 27.00 -12.13 -19.73
N SER A 159 28.09 -11.46 -20.13
CA SER A 159 29.37 -12.10 -20.43
C SER A 159 29.97 -12.60 -19.11
N ALA A 160 29.62 -13.81 -18.70
CA ALA A 160 30.17 -14.41 -17.49
C ALA A 160 31.67 -14.75 -17.71
N PRO A 161 32.61 -14.20 -16.91
CA PRO A 161 33.96 -14.75 -16.86
C PRO A 161 33.91 -16.16 -16.27
N VAL A 162 34.60 -17.11 -16.92
CA VAL A 162 34.55 -18.55 -16.64
C VAL A 162 35.35 -18.92 -15.38
N THR A 163 35.03 -18.31 -14.24
CA THR A 163 35.54 -18.70 -12.93
C THR A 163 34.48 -19.56 -12.23
N PRO A 164 34.69 -20.87 -12.04
CA PRO A 164 33.72 -21.71 -11.36
C PRO A 164 33.50 -21.20 -9.93
N SER A 165 32.26 -20.83 -9.61
CA SER A 165 31.87 -20.23 -8.32
C SER A 165 32.05 -21.16 -7.11
N GLY A 166 32.39 -22.43 -7.33
CA GLY A 166 32.44 -23.48 -6.31
C GLY A 166 31.08 -24.12 -6.02
N PHE A 167 29.99 -23.36 -6.14
CA PHE A 167 28.62 -23.82 -5.95
C PHE A 167 28.14 -24.76 -7.07
N ARG A 168 27.20 -25.65 -6.73
CA ARG A 168 26.52 -26.60 -7.61
C ARG A 168 25.07 -26.75 -7.17
N LEU A 169 24.20 -27.19 -8.09
CA LEU A 169 22.81 -27.53 -7.78
C LEU A 169 22.76 -28.65 -6.73
N GLY A 170 21.80 -28.58 -5.82
CA GLY A 170 21.63 -29.52 -4.71
C GLY A 170 22.63 -29.34 -3.55
N MET A 171 23.56 -28.38 -3.63
CA MET A 171 24.40 -28.05 -2.47
C MET A 171 23.58 -27.34 -1.39
N LYS A 172 23.81 -27.72 -0.13
CA LYS A 172 23.15 -27.13 1.05
C LYS A 172 24.01 -26.07 1.74
N LEU A 173 23.35 -25.10 2.35
CA LEU A 173 23.96 -23.97 3.04
C LEU A 173 23.02 -23.41 4.12
N GLU A 174 23.51 -22.44 4.89
CA GLU A 174 22.71 -21.68 5.85
C GLU A 174 22.32 -20.33 5.23
N ALA A 175 21.05 -19.94 5.30
CA ALA A 175 20.55 -18.73 4.67
C ALA A 175 19.61 -17.94 5.58
N VAL A 176 19.68 -16.60 5.51
CA VAL A 176 18.75 -15.69 6.18
C VAL A 176 17.44 -15.62 5.39
N ASP A 177 16.30 -15.81 6.06
CA ASP A 177 14.98 -15.52 5.48
C ASP A 177 14.81 -14.01 5.30
N LYS A 178 14.63 -13.55 4.04
CA LYS A 178 14.42 -12.13 3.76
C LYS A 178 13.07 -11.60 4.26
N LYS A 179 12.05 -12.46 4.42
CA LYS A 179 10.75 -12.08 5.00
C LYS A 179 10.82 -12.01 6.52
N ASN A 180 11.73 -12.74 7.16
CA ASN A 180 11.96 -12.70 8.60
C ASN A 180 13.48 -12.72 8.95
N PRO A 181 14.19 -11.58 8.82
CA PRO A 181 15.66 -11.52 8.88
C PRO A 181 16.32 -11.94 10.20
N LEU A 182 15.55 -12.29 11.23
CA LEU A 182 16.02 -12.87 12.48
C LEU A 182 16.27 -14.39 12.36
N LEU A 183 15.77 -15.04 11.32
CA LEU A 183 15.90 -16.48 11.11
C LEU A 183 17.05 -16.77 10.15
N MET A 184 18.05 -17.52 10.64
CA MET A 184 18.98 -18.29 9.79
C MET A 184 18.41 -19.70 9.66
N CYS A 185 18.33 -20.23 8.44
CA CYS A 185 17.63 -21.47 8.12
C CYS A 185 18.48 -22.42 7.28
N VAL A 186 18.15 -23.71 7.34
CA VAL A 186 18.64 -24.74 6.42
C VAL A 186 18.08 -24.49 5.01
N ALA A 187 18.97 -24.41 4.01
CA ALA A 187 18.62 -24.08 2.64
C ALA A 187 19.43 -24.86 1.59
N THR A 188 18.90 -24.95 0.37
CA THR A 188 19.49 -25.65 -0.78
C THR A 188 19.57 -24.72 -2.00
N ILE A 189 20.63 -24.89 -2.82
CA ILE A 189 20.74 -24.24 -4.13
C ILE A 189 19.92 -25.02 -5.17
N THR A 190 18.77 -24.49 -5.58
CA THR A 190 17.82 -25.16 -6.48
C THR A 190 17.97 -24.79 -7.95
N ASP A 191 18.48 -23.59 -8.26
CA ASP A 191 18.84 -23.17 -9.62
C ASP A 191 20.10 -22.28 -9.62
N ILE A 192 20.81 -22.23 -10.75
CA ILE A 192 21.97 -21.36 -11.00
C ILE A 192 21.77 -20.66 -12.34
N LEU A 193 21.76 -19.33 -12.30
CA LEU A 193 21.46 -18.45 -13.41
C LEU A 193 22.57 -17.40 -13.54
N ASP A 194 23.35 -17.51 -14.60
CA ASP A 194 24.50 -16.65 -14.87
C ASP A 194 25.52 -16.67 -13.70
N ASN A 195 25.59 -15.63 -12.87
CA ASN A 195 26.42 -15.58 -11.66
C ASN A 195 25.63 -15.68 -10.34
N ARG A 196 24.32 -15.94 -10.42
CA ARG A 196 23.37 -15.95 -9.30
C ARG A 196 22.92 -17.36 -8.95
N LEU A 197 22.61 -17.55 -7.68
CA LEU A 197 22.14 -18.77 -7.04
C LEU A 197 20.69 -18.54 -6.59
N LEU A 198 19.78 -19.45 -6.90
CA LEU A 198 18.46 -19.50 -6.29
C LEU A 198 18.59 -20.26 -4.96
N ILE A 199 18.29 -19.58 -3.87
CA ILE A 199 18.30 -20.13 -2.53
C ILE A 199 16.86 -20.53 -2.19
N HIS A 200 16.65 -21.81 -1.87
CA HIS A 200 15.39 -22.38 -1.44
C HIS A 200 15.49 -22.86 0.01
N PHE A 201 14.45 -22.66 0.81
CA PHE A 201 14.40 -23.12 2.20
C PHE A 201 13.79 -24.51 2.30
N ASP A 202 14.55 -25.46 2.85
CA ASP A 202 14.21 -26.88 2.80
C ASP A 202 12.88 -27.18 3.52
N ASN A 203 11.91 -27.75 2.81
CA ASN A 203 10.53 -28.00 3.23
C ASN A 203 9.66 -26.74 3.48
N TRP A 204 10.06 -25.57 2.99
CA TRP A 204 9.22 -24.37 2.94
C TRP A 204 8.54 -24.21 1.58
N ASP A 205 7.64 -23.25 1.48
CA ASP A 205 7.04 -22.83 0.21
C ASP A 205 8.04 -22.02 -0.64
N GLU A 206 7.95 -22.16 -1.97
CA GLU A 206 8.87 -21.50 -2.93
C GLU A 206 8.76 -19.96 -2.94
N SER A 207 7.71 -19.37 -2.36
CA SER A 207 7.60 -17.91 -2.23
C SER A 207 8.62 -17.31 -1.25
N PHE A 208 9.32 -18.13 -0.45
CA PHE A 208 10.44 -17.69 0.39
C PHE A 208 11.77 -17.70 -0.35
N ASP A 209 11.84 -18.32 -1.53
CA ASP A 209 13.08 -18.42 -2.30
C ASP A 209 13.58 -17.04 -2.73
N TYR A 210 14.90 -16.88 -2.91
CA TYR A 210 15.45 -15.66 -3.51
C TYR A 210 16.73 -15.90 -4.30
N TRP A 211 16.95 -15.05 -5.31
CA TRP A 211 18.20 -14.99 -6.07
C TRP A 211 19.25 -14.17 -5.32
N CYS A 212 20.47 -14.68 -5.24
CA CYS A 212 21.60 -13.93 -4.72
C CYS A 212 22.93 -14.31 -5.38
N GLU A 213 23.96 -13.46 -5.24
CA GLU A 213 25.32 -13.80 -5.65
C GLU A 213 26.06 -14.59 -4.57
N ALA A 214 27.16 -15.25 -4.97
CA ALA A 214 28.18 -15.77 -4.05
C ALA A 214 28.74 -14.73 -3.04
N SER A 215 28.51 -13.44 -3.30
CA SER A 215 28.90 -12.30 -2.46
C SER A 215 27.84 -11.86 -1.44
N SER A 216 26.68 -12.52 -1.43
CA SER A 216 25.53 -12.15 -0.62
C SER A 216 25.82 -12.23 0.88
N PRO A 217 25.43 -11.23 1.68
CA PRO A 217 25.58 -11.26 3.12
C PRO A 217 24.57 -12.19 3.80
N TYR A 218 23.58 -12.70 3.06
CA TYR A 218 22.48 -13.52 3.55
C TYR A 218 22.72 -15.03 3.46
N ILE A 219 23.85 -15.49 2.90
CA ILE A 219 24.20 -16.92 2.82
C ILE A 219 25.51 -17.21 3.56
N ARG A 220 25.59 -18.40 4.17
CA ARG A 220 26.72 -18.87 4.98
C ARG A 220 27.00 -20.35 4.72
N PRO A 221 28.26 -20.81 4.88
CA PRO A 221 28.55 -22.24 4.81
C PRO A 221 27.85 -22.99 5.94
N VAL A 222 27.60 -24.28 5.70
CA VAL A 222 27.14 -25.23 6.71
C VAL A 222 28.05 -25.19 7.94
N GLY A 223 27.46 -25.04 9.13
CA GLY A 223 28.15 -24.99 10.41
C GLY A 223 28.32 -23.59 11.00
N PHE A 224 28.07 -22.53 10.23
CA PHE A 224 28.26 -21.13 10.68
C PHE A 224 27.45 -20.81 11.94
N CYS A 225 26.17 -21.18 11.99
CA CYS A 225 25.31 -21.04 13.18
C CYS A 225 25.89 -21.72 14.42
N GLN A 226 26.48 -22.91 14.26
CA GLN A 226 27.10 -23.66 15.35
C GLN A 226 28.40 -22.98 15.85
N GLU A 227 29.20 -22.42 14.94
CA GLU A 227 30.42 -21.67 15.27
C GLU A 227 30.12 -20.32 15.97
N THR A 228 29.06 -19.62 15.55
CA THR A 228 28.70 -18.30 16.09
C THR A 228 27.73 -18.33 17.27
N GLY A 229 27.16 -19.49 17.61
CA GLY A 229 26.09 -19.62 18.60
C GLY A 229 24.75 -19.02 18.14
N THR A 230 24.57 -18.79 16.83
CA THR A 230 23.31 -18.30 16.25
C THR A 230 22.32 -19.47 16.11
N PRO A 231 21.04 -19.34 16.52
CA PRO A 231 20.07 -20.43 16.39
C PRO A 231 19.80 -20.75 14.92
N LEU A 232 19.98 -22.03 14.54
CA LEU A 232 19.64 -22.54 13.21
C LEU A 232 18.20 -23.04 13.17
N THR A 233 17.43 -22.55 12.20
CA THR A 233 16.06 -22.99 11.90
C THR A 233 16.10 -24.23 11.02
N THR A 234 15.63 -25.36 11.55
CA THR A 234 15.61 -26.65 10.85
C THR A 234 14.46 -26.72 9.84
N PRO A 235 14.51 -27.63 8.85
CA PRO A 235 13.39 -27.88 7.94
C PRO A 235 12.08 -28.21 8.69
N PRO A 236 10.93 -27.64 8.30
CA PRO A 236 9.62 -28.01 8.83
C PRO A 236 9.39 -29.52 8.77
N GLY A 237 8.88 -30.06 9.88
CA GLY A 237 8.63 -31.51 10.03
C GLY A 237 9.86 -32.37 10.31
N TYR A 238 11.06 -31.80 10.52
CA TYR A 238 12.21 -32.58 10.95
C TYR A 238 11.98 -33.19 12.34
N LYS A 239 12.26 -34.50 12.48
CA LYS A 239 11.78 -35.32 13.62
C LYS A 239 12.25 -34.87 14.99
N ASP A 240 13.45 -34.29 15.06
CA ASP A 240 13.99 -33.68 16.28
C ASP A 240 14.78 -32.42 15.90
N SER A 241 14.12 -31.27 15.95
CA SER A 241 14.74 -29.97 15.69
C SER A 241 15.82 -29.58 16.71
N LYS A 242 15.83 -30.18 17.92
CA LYS A 242 16.84 -29.88 18.96
C LYS A 242 18.09 -30.74 18.82
N ALA A 243 17.96 -31.93 18.22
CA ALA A 243 19.07 -32.83 17.89
C ALA A 243 19.46 -32.80 16.40
N PHE A 244 19.12 -31.73 15.67
CA PHE A 244 19.52 -31.57 14.27
C PHE A 244 21.05 -31.55 14.14
N SER A 245 21.58 -32.39 13.25
CA SER A 245 22.98 -32.42 12.87
C SER A 245 23.09 -32.32 11.35
N TRP A 246 23.94 -31.40 10.90
CA TRP A 246 24.22 -31.20 9.48
C TRP A 246 24.82 -32.45 8.82
N GLU A 247 25.70 -33.17 9.51
CA GLU A 247 26.31 -34.41 9.02
C GLU A 247 25.23 -35.46 8.69
N LYS A 248 24.38 -35.76 9.67
CA LYS A 248 23.24 -36.67 9.51
C LYS A 248 22.25 -36.20 8.45
N TYR A 249 21.96 -34.91 8.37
CA TYR A 249 21.02 -34.37 7.38
C TYR A 249 21.58 -34.45 5.95
N LEU A 250 22.88 -34.23 5.75
CA LEU A 250 23.55 -34.38 4.46
C LEU A 250 23.57 -35.84 4.00
N GLU A 251 23.79 -36.79 4.91
CA GLU A 251 23.64 -38.22 4.64
C GLU A 251 22.19 -38.61 4.29
N GLU A 252 21.21 -38.21 5.13
CA GLU A 252 19.77 -38.47 4.92
C GLU A 252 19.26 -37.93 3.57
N THR A 253 19.82 -36.82 3.09
CA THR A 253 19.44 -36.17 1.83
C THR A 253 20.39 -36.46 0.66
N ASN A 254 21.41 -37.32 0.85
CA ASN A 254 22.47 -37.61 -0.12
C ASN A 254 23.02 -36.35 -0.81
N SER A 255 23.22 -35.28 -0.02
CA SER A 255 23.54 -33.94 -0.48
C SER A 255 24.93 -33.50 -0.01
N GLN A 256 25.49 -32.45 -0.61
CA GLN A 256 26.80 -31.91 -0.23
C GLN A 256 26.66 -30.51 0.35
N ALA A 257 27.45 -30.19 1.37
CA ALA A 257 27.59 -28.81 1.83
C ALA A 257 28.24 -27.94 0.75
N ALA A 258 27.75 -26.72 0.57
CA ALA A 258 28.43 -25.72 -0.24
C ALA A 258 29.81 -25.41 0.39
N PRO A 259 30.92 -25.52 -0.36
CA PRO A 259 32.25 -25.45 0.24
C PRO A 259 32.58 -24.02 0.69
N ALA A 260 33.05 -23.83 1.92
CA ALA A 260 33.28 -22.51 2.52
C ALA A 260 34.08 -21.52 1.63
N ARG A 261 35.08 -22.03 0.88
CA ARG A 261 35.88 -21.26 -0.10
C ARG A 261 35.10 -20.68 -1.31
N ALA A 262 33.84 -21.07 -1.50
CA ALA A 262 32.97 -20.55 -2.54
C ALA A 262 32.30 -19.22 -2.13
N PHE A 263 32.09 -19.02 -0.83
CA PHE A 263 31.47 -17.82 -0.27
C PHE A 263 32.47 -16.66 -0.33
N LYS A 264 32.04 -15.52 -0.87
CA LYS A 264 32.86 -14.33 -1.09
C LYS A 264 32.22 -13.10 -0.44
N LEU A 265 31.98 -13.19 0.87
CA LEU A 265 31.27 -12.17 1.64
C LEU A 265 31.74 -10.76 1.27
N ARG A 266 30.82 -9.93 0.81
CA ARG A 266 31.10 -8.56 0.39
C ARG A 266 31.54 -7.69 1.59
N PRO A 267 32.48 -6.75 1.39
CA PRO A 267 32.78 -5.73 2.39
C PRO A 267 31.57 -4.86 2.72
N ALA A 268 31.61 -4.21 3.89
CA ALA A 268 30.68 -3.16 4.27
C ALA A 268 30.69 -1.99 3.27
N HIS A 269 29.55 -1.33 3.11
CA HIS A 269 29.38 -0.31 2.08
C HIS A 269 29.84 1.10 2.48
N GLY A 270 30.20 1.93 1.50
CA GLY A 270 30.70 3.29 1.73
C GLY A 270 29.65 4.37 1.97
N PHE A 271 28.34 4.07 1.89
CA PHE A 271 27.27 5.03 2.13
C PHE A 271 27.30 5.60 3.56
N GLN A 272 26.84 6.83 3.71
CA GLN A 272 26.76 7.53 5.00
C GLN A 272 25.37 8.12 5.19
N VAL A 273 24.93 8.21 6.44
CA VAL A 273 23.79 9.04 6.84
C VAL A 273 24.02 10.48 6.35
N SER A 274 22.94 11.21 6.05
CA SER A 274 22.88 12.52 5.38
C SER A 274 23.08 12.54 3.86
N MET A 275 23.54 11.46 3.22
CA MET A 275 23.68 11.43 1.76
C MET A 275 22.31 11.40 1.07
N LYS A 276 22.11 12.23 0.05
CA LYS A 276 20.91 12.24 -0.81
C LYS A 276 21.07 11.40 -2.07
N LEU A 277 19.97 10.77 -2.50
CA LEU A 277 19.88 9.88 -3.67
C LEU A 277 18.46 9.87 -4.27
N GLU A 278 18.26 9.10 -5.34
CA GLU A 278 16.94 8.87 -5.96
C GLU A 278 16.49 7.43 -5.66
N ALA A 279 15.26 7.24 -5.15
CA ALA A 279 14.75 5.91 -4.78
C ALA A 279 13.30 5.70 -5.23
N VAL A 280 12.98 4.47 -5.66
CA VAL A 280 11.60 4.06 -5.98
C VAL A 280 10.75 4.01 -4.71
N ASP A 281 9.51 4.49 -4.81
CA ASP A 281 8.51 4.39 -3.76
C ASP A 281 7.92 2.97 -3.70
N ARG A 282 8.14 2.25 -2.60
CA ARG A 282 7.62 0.88 -2.41
C ARG A 282 6.09 0.81 -2.38
N ARG A 283 5.39 1.88 -1.97
CA ARG A 283 3.92 1.94 -1.90
C ARG A 283 3.30 2.31 -3.24
N ASN A 284 4.03 3.04 -4.08
CA ASN A 284 3.65 3.29 -5.47
C ASN A 284 4.88 3.21 -6.40
N PRO A 285 5.25 2.01 -6.88
CA PRO A 285 6.46 1.81 -7.67
C PRO A 285 6.53 2.55 -9.02
N VAL A 286 5.46 3.23 -9.45
CA VAL A 286 5.47 4.20 -10.56
C VAL A 286 6.36 5.41 -10.22
N LEU A 287 6.50 5.75 -8.94
CA LEU A 287 7.17 6.96 -8.48
C LEU A 287 8.63 6.69 -8.10
N ILE A 288 9.52 7.58 -8.52
CA ILE A 288 10.87 7.75 -7.95
C ILE A 288 10.89 9.10 -7.25
N ARG A 289 11.49 9.16 -6.06
CA ARG A 289 11.51 10.35 -5.20
C ARG A 289 12.92 10.78 -4.87
N VAL A 290 13.03 12.07 -4.52
CA VAL A 290 14.15 12.62 -3.77
C VAL A 290 14.18 11.97 -2.38
N ALA A 291 15.34 11.43 -2.00
CA ALA A 291 15.51 10.64 -0.79
C ALA A 291 16.81 10.97 -0.04
N THR A 292 16.79 10.81 1.28
CA THR A 292 17.94 10.97 2.17
C THR A 292 18.20 9.67 2.93
N ILE A 293 19.48 9.29 3.10
CA ILE A 293 19.88 8.19 3.99
C ILE A 293 19.83 8.68 5.43
N VAL A 294 18.95 8.08 6.25
CA VAL A 294 18.78 8.42 7.67
C VAL A 294 19.44 7.44 8.63
N ASP A 295 19.66 6.19 8.21
CA ASP A 295 20.34 5.16 9.01
C ASP A 295 21.06 4.15 8.09
N LYS A 296 21.95 3.32 8.64
CA LYS A 296 22.65 2.26 7.90
C LYS A 296 23.18 1.12 8.78
N ASP A 297 23.33 -0.06 8.17
CA ASP A 297 24.19 -1.13 8.67
C ASP A 297 25.36 -1.39 7.69
N ASP A 298 25.95 -2.60 7.67
CA ASP A 298 27.04 -2.94 6.76
C ASP A 298 26.58 -3.17 5.30
N HIS A 299 25.30 -3.50 5.10
CA HIS A 299 24.76 -4.05 3.85
C HIS A 299 23.45 -3.39 3.40
N ARG A 300 22.80 -2.60 4.26
CA ARG A 300 21.54 -1.91 4.02
C ARG A 300 21.60 -0.46 4.48
N ILE A 301 20.78 0.36 3.82
CA ILE A 301 20.53 1.75 4.20
C ILE A 301 19.04 1.94 4.51
N LYS A 302 18.73 2.84 5.44
CA LYS A 302 17.35 3.28 5.69
C LYS A 302 17.08 4.55 4.88
N ILE A 303 16.09 4.47 4.02
CA ILE A 303 15.67 5.54 3.12
C ILE A 303 14.54 6.34 3.78
N HIS A 304 14.70 7.65 3.77
CA HIS A 304 13.65 8.64 4.04
C HIS A 304 13.30 9.37 2.74
N PHE A 305 12.02 9.71 2.54
CA PHE A 305 11.59 10.55 1.42
C PHE A 305 11.40 11.99 1.86
N ASP A 306 12.15 12.90 1.24
CA ASP A 306 12.28 14.27 1.73
C ASP A 306 10.92 15.01 1.78
N GLY A 307 10.56 15.47 2.98
CA GLY A 307 9.29 16.15 3.27
C GLY A 307 8.11 15.24 3.59
N TRP A 308 8.29 13.91 3.56
CA TRP A 308 7.29 12.94 4.03
C TRP A 308 7.46 12.64 5.54
N ASP A 309 6.50 11.94 6.13
CA ASP A 309 6.60 11.46 7.51
C ASP A 309 7.62 10.29 7.63
N TYR A 310 8.28 10.17 8.77
CA TYR A 310 9.25 9.11 9.03
C TYR A 310 8.61 7.71 9.14
N ASN A 311 7.28 7.62 9.26
CA ASN A 311 6.55 6.35 9.17
C ASN A 311 6.59 5.70 7.78
N TYR A 312 7.02 6.43 6.74
CA TYR A 312 7.25 5.91 5.39
C TYR A 312 8.70 5.43 5.17
N ASP A 313 9.59 5.61 6.14
CA ASP A 313 10.99 5.19 6.03
C ASP A 313 11.12 3.66 5.96
N PHE A 314 12.01 3.16 5.10
CA PHE A 314 12.23 1.71 4.96
C PHE A 314 13.70 1.34 4.76
N TRP A 315 14.04 0.11 5.17
CA TRP A 315 15.35 -0.50 4.94
C TRP A 315 15.45 -1.13 3.55
N ILE A 316 16.56 -0.92 2.86
CA ILE A 316 16.83 -1.47 1.52
C ILE A 316 18.29 -1.93 1.40
N ASP A 317 18.49 -3.08 0.73
CA ASP A 317 19.80 -3.60 0.35
C ASP A 317 20.52 -2.57 -0.53
N VAL A 318 21.80 -2.26 -0.25
CA VAL A 318 22.53 -1.24 -1.01
C VAL A 318 22.86 -1.61 -2.46
N ASP A 319 22.60 -2.87 -2.84
CA ASP A 319 22.69 -3.35 -4.22
C ASP A 319 21.31 -3.61 -4.85
N SER A 320 20.23 -3.12 -4.23
CA SER A 320 18.89 -3.13 -4.83
C SER A 320 18.85 -2.32 -6.14
N PRO A 321 18.18 -2.80 -7.20
CA PRO A 321 18.08 -2.07 -8.47
C PRO A 321 17.21 -0.80 -8.40
N ASP A 322 16.53 -0.56 -7.29
CA ASP A 322 15.55 0.52 -7.10
C ASP A 322 16.10 1.77 -6.36
N ILE A 323 17.42 1.82 -6.12
CA ILE A 323 18.12 3.01 -5.63
C ILE A 323 19.17 3.48 -6.63
N HIS A 324 19.25 4.79 -6.83
CA HIS A 324 19.95 5.42 -7.94
C HIS A 324 20.72 6.68 -7.50
N PRO A 325 21.82 7.03 -8.20
CA PRO A 325 22.54 8.27 -7.95
C PRO A 325 21.68 9.49 -8.32
N VAL A 326 21.98 10.63 -7.68
CA VAL A 326 21.39 11.93 -8.00
C VAL A 326 21.48 12.24 -9.51
N GLY A 327 20.36 12.59 -10.12
CA GLY A 327 20.22 12.92 -11.54
C GLY A 327 19.84 11.74 -12.45
N TRP A 328 19.62 10.54 -11.91
CA TRP A 328 19.30 9.35 -12.70
C TRP A 328 17.99 9.51 -13.48
N CYS A 329 16.91 9.96 -12.85
CA CYS A 329 15.62 10.27 -13.48
C CYS A 329 15.78 11.26 -14.63
N ALA A 330 16.52 12.35 -14.41
CA ALA A 330 16.77 13.36 -15.43
C ALA A 330 17.57 12.80 -16.62
N LYS A 331 18.52 11.88 -16.37
CA LYS A 331 19.33 11.23 -17.39
C LYS A 331 18.54 10.18 -18.19
N THR A 332 17.61 9.47 -17.54
CA THR A 332 16.82 8.38 -18.13
C THR A 332 15.49 8.82 -18.72
N GLY A 333 15.02 10.05 -18.41
CA GLY A 333 13.70 10.53 -18.80
C GLY A 333 12.56 10.01 -17.92
N HIS A 334 12.86 9.58 -16.69
CA HIS A 334 11.86 9.24 -15.69
C HIS A 334 11.43 10.51 -14.93
N ALA A 335 10.17 10.59 -14.51
CA ALA A 335 9.71 11.69 -13.66
C ALA A 335 10.24 11.51 -12.23
N LEU A 336 10.88 12.55 -11.69
CA LEU A 336 11.31 12.61 -10.29
C LEU A 336 10.27 13.36 -9.46
N GLN A 337 9.79 12.76 -8.37
CA GLN A 337 8.97 13.43 -7.38
C GLN A 337 9.87 14.26 -6.46
N VAL A 338 9.67 15.58 -6.50
CA VAL A 338 10.37 16.56 -5.67
C VAL A 338 9.84 16.56 -4.23
N PRO A 339 10.60 17.11 -3.26
CA PRO A 339 10.17 17.19 -1.87
C PRO A 339 8.89 18.00 -1.69
N LEU A 340 8.11 17.64 -0.68
CA LEU A 340 6.85 18.30 -0.39
C LEU A 340 7.08 19.76 0.05
N GLY A 341 6.41 20.69 -0.65
CA GLY A 341 6.58 22.13 -0.46
C GLY A 341 7.63 22.80 -1.36
N ALA A 342 8.50 22.04 -2.05
CA ALA A 342 9.57 22.60 -2.87
C ALA A 342 9.08 23.25 -4.19
N VAL A 343 7.85 22.99 -4.60
CA VAL A 343 7.18 23.61 -5.74
C VAL A 343 5.74 23.93 -5.33
N GLY A 344 5.28 25.17 -5.58
CA GLY A 344 3.88 25.54 -5.36
C GLY A 344 2.93 24.66 -6.19
N PRO A 345 1.66 24.47 -5.78
CA PRO A 345 0.82 23.37 -6.26
C PRO A 345 0.72 23.29 -7.79
N VAL A 346 1.47 22.36 -8.38
CA VAL A 346 1.35 21.97 -9.79
C VAL A 346 0.37 20.81 -9.86
N GLY A 347 -0.90 21.14 -9.65
CA GLY A 347 -2.04 20.28 -9.91
C GLY A 347 -3.10 21.09 -10.64
N THR A 348 -3.65 20.54 -11.73
CA THR A 348 -4.89 21.06 -12.34
C THR A 348 -5.98 21.16 -11.29
N ALA A 349 -6.80 22.22 -11.35
CA ALA A 349 -7.93 22.41 -10.44
C ALA A 349 -8.84 21.17 -10.47
N GLY A 350 -8.81 20.40 -9.39
CA GLY A 350 -9.38 19.05 -9.31
C GLY A 350 -9.18 18.47 -7.91
N GLN A 351 -10.02 17.51 -7.55
CA GLN A 351 -10.10 16.98 -6.20
C GLN A 351 -8.81 16.25 -5.78
N THR A 352 -8.01 16.89 -4.93
CA THR A 352 -6.76 16.33 -4.39
C THR A 352 -7.03 15.28 -3.32
N CYS A 353 -6.19 14.25 -3.24
CA CYS A 353 -6.26 13.27 -2.15
C CYS A 353 -6.11 13.98 -0.77
N PRO A 354 -6.94 13.64 0.23
CA PRO A 354 -6.85 14.25 1.56
C PRO A 354 -5.66 13.77 2.42
N THR A 355 -4.88 12.79 1.94
CA THR A 355 -3.67 12.32 2.66
C THR A 355 -2.55 13.35 2.49
N PRO A 356 -1.94 13.85 3.58
CA PRO A 356 -0.82 14.79 3.49
C PRO A 356 0.27 14.29 2.54
N GLY A 357 0.76 15.18 1.67
CA GLY A 357 1.80 14.84 0.69
C GLY A 357 1.35 14.03 -0.53
N CYS A 358 0.17 13.40 -0.50
CA CYS A 358 -0.26 12.59 -1.62
C CYS A 358 -0.84 13.42 -2.77
N LEU A 359 -0.17 13.39 -3.92
CA LEU A 359 -0.63 14.04 -5.16
C LEU A 359 -1.79 13.31 -5.86
N GLY A 360 -2.40 12.31 -5.22
CA GLY A 360 -3.47 11.50 -5.80
C GLY A 360 -3.03 10.54 -6.90
N ILE A 361 -1.73 10.26 -7.07
CA ILE A 361 -1.18 9.37 -8.11
C ILE A 361 -1.13 7.92 -7.64
N GLY A 362 -1.53 6.98 -8.51
CA GLY A 362 -1.63 5.53 -8.23
C GLY A 362 -2.84 5.18 -7.36
N HIS A 363 -2.97 3.89 -6.97
CA HIS A 363 -4.05 3.41 -6.09
C HIS A 363 -3.71 2.03 -5.51
N VAL A 364 -4.16 1.74 -4.29
CA VAL A 364 -3.99 0.41 -3.61
C VAL A 364 -4.66 -0.79 -4.31
N LYS A 365 -5.34 -0.59 -5.45
CA LYS A 365 -6.00 -1.65 -6.23
C LYS A 365 -5.27 -1.92 -7.56
N GLY A 366 -4.05 -1.40 -7.71
CA GLY A 366 -3.25 -1.53 -8.92
C GLY A 366 -3.51 -0.44 -9.98
N PRO A 367 -2.79 -0.52 -11.11
CA PRO A 367 -2.63 0.56 -12.08
C PRO A 367 -3.90 0.91 -12.87
N ARG A 368 -4.94 0.07 -12.83
CA ARG A 368 -6.27 0.39 -13.39
C ARG A 368 -6.80 1.76 -12.94
N TYR A 369 -6.49 2.13 -11.70
CA TYR A 369 -6.82 3.43 -11.14
C TYR A 369 -5.54 4.26 -11.07
N GLY A 370 -5.18 4.92 -12.18
CA GLY A 370 -3.98 5.75 -12.27
C GLY A 370 -3.96 6.94 -11.28
N THR A 371 -5.13 7.31 -10.75
CA THR A 371 -5.30 8.35 -9.72
C THR A 371 -6.35 7.96 -8.67
N HIS A 372 -6.30 8.60 -7.51
CA HIS A 372 -7.29 8.51 -6.44
C HIS A 372 -7.54 9.87 -5.77
N TYR A 373 -8.73 10.05 -5.21
CA TYR A 373 -9.17 11.25 -4.49
C TYR A 373 -9.68 10.95 -3.07
N THR A 374 -9.65 9.69 -2.62
CA THR A 374 -10.14 9.25 -1.31
C THR A 374 -9.06 8.54 -0.49
N LEU A 375 -9.20 8.57 0.85
CA LEU A 375 -8.33 7.81 1.76
C LEU A 375 -8.32 6.30 1.46
N VAL A 376 -9.47 5.74 1.07
CA VAL A 376 -9.61 4.30 0.77
C VAL A 376 -8.75 3.88 -0.41
N GLY A 377 -8.60 4.75 -1.43
CA GLY A 377 -7.76 4.47 -2.59
C GLY A 377 -6.27 4.78 -2.41
N CYS A 378 -5.92 5.59 -1.42
CA CYS A 378 -4.58 6.13 -1.22
C CYS A 378 -3.58 5.08 -0.70
N PRO A 379 -2.41 4.88 -1.35
CA PRO A 379 -1.32 4.02 -0.84
C PRO A 379 -0.65 4.50 0.46
N TYR A 380 -0.92 5.74 0.86
CA TYR A 380 -0.26 6.42 1.98
C TYR A 380 -1.20 6.71 3.15
N SER A 381 -2.50 6.43 3.05
CA SER A 381 -3.46 6.69 4.14
C SER A 381 -3.28 5.71 5.29
N ASP A 382 -3.60 6.14 6.52
CA ASP A 382 -3.42 5.36 7.75
C ASP A 382 -4.10 3.97 7.69
N VAL A 383 -5.25 3.90 7.02
CA VAL A 383 -6.01 2.65 6.80
C VAL A 383 -5.22 1.62 6.00
N ASN A 384 -4.34 2.09 5.11
CA ASN A 384 -3.49 1.29 4.23
C ASN A 384 -2.00 1.30 4.65
N LEU A 385 -1.60 2.08 5.66
CA LEU A 385 -0.21 2.15 6.14
C LEU A 385 0.32 0.77 6.54
N ASN A 386 -0.43 0.04 7.36
CA ASN A 386 -0.05 -1.24 7.95
C ASN A 386 -0.58 -2.44 7.15
N ARG A 387 -0.99 -2.23 5.89
CA ARG A 387 -1.59 -3.26 5.02
C ARG A 387 -0.65 -3.62 3.87
N GLU A 388 0.55 -4.06 4.21
CA GLU A 388 1.43 -4.70 3.24
C GLU A 388 0.76 -6.00 2.74
N ASN A 389 0.89 -6.28 1.44
CA ASN A 389 0.39 -7.48 0.77
C ASN A 389 -1.14 -7.74 0.92
N LEU A 390 -1.94 -6.71 0.62
CA LEU A 390 -3.40 -6.84 0.44
C LEU A 390 -3.84 -7.77 -0.70
N LEU A 391 -2.94 -8.06 -1.63
CA LEU A 391 -3.23 -8.93 -2.76
C LEU A 391 -2.97 -10.37 -2.33
N GLN A 392 -4.00 -11.19 -2.42
CA GLN A 392 -3.85 -12.64 -2.36
C GLN A 392 -2.85 -13.10 -3.42
N ASP A 393 -2.04 -14.12 -3.11
CA ASP A 393 -1.14 -14.72 -4.09
C ASP A 393 -1.89 -15.12 -5.38
N ARG A 394 -1.33 -14.66 -6.50
CA ARG A 394 -1.73 -14.90 -7.89
C ARG A 394 -1.83 -16.38 -8.25
N LEU A 395 -1.00 -17.23 -7.64
CA LEU A 395 -0.88 -18.65 -7.94
C LEU A 395 -1.63 -19.55 -6.94
N SER A 396 -1.94 -19.06 -5.74
CA SER A 396 -2.72 -19.76 -4.72
C SER A 396 -4.08 -20.21 -5.25
N GLY A 397 -4.38 -21.50 -5.09
CA GLY A 397 -5.56 -22.14 -5.68
C GLY A 397 -6.88 -21.86 -4.95
N GLU A 398 -6.84 -21.24 -3.77
CA GLU A 398 -8.00 -21.12 -2.88
C GLU A 398 -8.59 -19.70 -2.87
N ARG A 399 -9.87 -19.54 -3.22
CA ARG A 399 -10.59 -18.29 -2.92
C ARG A 399 -11.02 -18.26 -1.46
N LEU A 400 -10.19 -17.71 -0.58
CA LEU A 400 -10.64 -17.28 0.74
C LEU A 400 -11.33 -15.91 0.59
N PHE A 401 -12.65 -15.93 0.44
CA PHE A 401 -13.45 -14.73 0.64
C PHE A 401 -13.26 -14.23 2.08
N PRO A 402 -13.02 -12.92 2.31
CA PRO A 402 -12.92 -12.38 3.66
C PRO A 402 -14.29 -12.40 4.33
N SER A 403 -14.60 -13.51 5.00
CA SER A 403 -15.70 -13.57 5.96
C SER A 403 -15.33 -12.69 7.15
N GLN A 404 -16.08 -11.62 7.35
CA GLN A 404 -15.94 -10.76 8.53
C GLN A 404 -16.48 -11.48 9.78
N SER A 405 -15.71 -12.42 10.32
CA SER A 405 -15.94 -12.97 11.64
C SER A 405 -15.50 -11.97 12.71
N ILE A 406 -16.33 -10.94 12.93
CA ILE A 406 -16.22 -10.07 14.09
C ILE A 406 -16.33 -10.97 15.34
N GLN A 407 -15.21 -11.22 16.01
CA GLN A 407 -15.20 -11.86 17.32
C GLN A 407 -15.83 -10.89 18.33
N LYS A 408 -17.15 -10.96 18.46
CA LYS A 408 -17.87 -10.31 19.56
C LYS A 408 -17.52 -11.03 20.86
N ASN A 409 -16.61 -10.44 21.64
CA ASN A 409 -16.45 -10.75 23.05
C ASN A 409 -17.84 -10.70 23.74
N LYS A 410 -18.34 -11.86 24.16
CA LYS A 410 -19.50 -11.96 25.06
C LYS A 410 -19.00 -12.26 26.47
N ARG A 411 -19.35 -11.38 27.41
CA ARG A 411 -19.32 -11.69 28.85
C ARG A 411 -20.32 -12.82 29.14
N PRO A 412 -20.03 -13.72 30.09
CA PRO A 412 -21.03 -14.67 30.59
C PRO A 412 -21.95 -13.97 31.60
N ASP A 413 -23.24 -14.35 31.65
CA ASP A 413 -23.86 -14.72 32.93
C ASP A 413 -25.25 -15.41 32.84
N MET A 414 -25.50 -16.24 33.85
CA MET A 414 -26.78 -16.71 34.43
C MET A 414 -27.95 -17.32 33.59
N ALA A 415 -27.95 -18.66 33.55
CA ALA A 415 -28.93 -19.59 34.17
C ALA A 415 -30.48 -19.54 33.93
N ALA A 416 -31.00 -20.71 33.49
CA ALA A 416 -32.23 -21.42 33.90
C ALA A 416 -33.63 -20.99 33.36
N PRO A 417 -34.65 -21.88 33.36
CA PRO A 417 -34.62 -23.32 33.00
C PRO A 417 -35.78 -23.78 32.06
N PHE A 418 -35.76 -25.07 31.70
CA PHE A 418 -36.72 -25.77 30.80
C PHE A 418 -38.14 -25.97 31.35
N LEU A 419 -39.12 -25.89 30.43
CA LEU A 419 -40.29 -26.78 30.26
C LEU A 419 -40.53 -26.89 28.74
N GLY A 420 -40.92 -27.98 28.07
CA GLY A 420 -41.39 -29.29 28.51
C GLY A 420 -42.60 -29.69 27.64
N GLY A 421 -42.52 -30.73 26.80
CA GLY A 421 -43.64 -31.15 25.94
C GLY A 421 -43.25 -32.22 24.90
N ALA A 422 -43.97 -33.34 24.88
CA ALA A 422 -43.69 -34.53 24.06
C ALA A 422 -44.43 -34.55 22.71
N GLY A 423 -44.00 -35.43 21.79
CA GLY A 423 -44.69 -35.65 20.50
C GLY A 423 -43.92 -36.50 19.48
N GLU A 424 -43.84 -37.81 19.72
CA GLU A 424 -43.50 -38.86 18.72
C GLU A 424 -44.74 -39.22 17.86
N PRO A 425 -44.72 -40.16 16.86
CA PRO A 425 -43.60 -40.90 16.25
C PRO A 425 -43.66 -41.11 14.69
N SER A 426 -42.68 -41.89 14.16
CA SER A 426 -42.78 -42.86 13.02
C SER A 426 -42.98 -42.30 11.59
N GLN A 427 -42.41 -42.83 10.48
CA GLN A 427 -41.95 -44.17 10.06
C GLN A 427 -40.70 -44.07 9.13
N GLU A 428 -39.75 -45.02 9.19
CA GLU A 428 -39.45 -46.09 8.19
C GLU A 428 -39.30 -45.57 6.73
N ASP A 429 -38.16 -45.76 6.04
CA ASP A 429 -37.73 -47.08 5.58
C ASP A 429 -36.23 -47.20 5.15
N SER A 430 -35.68 -48.40 5.22
CA SER A 430 -34.39 -48.84 4.65
C SER A 430 -34.46 -50.36 4.38
N PRO A 431 -34.05 -50.88 3.20
CA PRO A 431 -32.79 -51.65 3.09
C PRO A 431 -32.14 -51.48 1.67
N HIS A 432 -31.04 -52.12 1.22
CA HIS A 432 -30.00 -53.04 1.74
C HIS A 432 -28.70 -52.66 0.95
N SER A 433 -27.46 -52.65 1.45
CA SER A 433 -26.60 -53.68 2.10
C SER A 433 -26.11 -54.81 1.19
N ARG A 434 -24.77 -54.91 1.03
CA ARG A 434 -23.86 -56.02 1.43
C ARG A 434 -22.46 -55.81 0.81
N LYS A 435 -21.31 -56.23 1.38
CA LYS A 435 -21.05 -57.29 2.39
C LYS A 435 -19.65 -57.16 3.05
N SER A 436 -19.53 -57.66 4.29
CA SER A 436 -18.32 -58.26 4.92
C SER A 436 -17.11 -57.38 5.29
N ALA A 437 -16.34 -57.67 6.35
CA ALA A 437 -16.57 -58.46 7.58
C ALA A 437 -15.40 -58.25 8.58
N GLN A 438 -15.65 -58.48 9.89
CA GLN A 438 -14.68 -58.77 10.98
C GLN A 438 -13.53 -57.75 11.17
N GLY A 439 -13.53 -56.89 12.19
CA GLY A 439 -13.60 -57.24 13.61
C GLY A 439 -12.20 -57.04 14.26
N SER A 440 -12.05 -56.70 15.54
CA SER A 440 -13.07 -56.40 16.56
C SER A 440 -12.40 -55.83 17.82
N GLU A 441 -13.18 -55.06 18.60
CA GLU A 441 -12.90 -54.69 20.00
C GLU A 441 -11.79 -53.64 20.23
N LYS A 442 -11.76 -52.81 21.28
CA LYS A 442 -12.69 -52.27 22.31
C LYS A 442 -11.83 -51.22 23.07
N SER A 443 -12.30 -50.28 23.88
CA SER A 443 -13.56 -49.54 24.03
C SER A 443 -13.33 -48.53 25.17
N CYS A 444 -14.15 -47.48 25.24
CA CYS A 444 -14.38 -46.65 26.43
C CYS A 444 -13.19 -45.87 27.03
N GLN A 445 -13.25 -44.56 26.76
CA GLN A 445 -13.35 -43.52 27.80
C GLN A 445 -13.58 -44.03 29.24
N SER A 446 -12.91 -43.43 30.23
CA SER A 446 -13.64 -42.88 31.38
C SER A 446 -12.82 -41.82 32.14
N SER A 447 -13.56 -40.93 32.82
CA SER A 447 -13.19 -40.33 34.12
C SER A 447 -12.03 -39.32 34.19
N LEU A 448 -12.40 -38.04 34.24
CA LEU A 448 -11.82 -37.13 35.23
C LEU A 448 -12.24 -37.58 36.64
N PRO A 449 -11.40 -37.35 37.65
CA PRO A 449 -11.89 -36.69 38.85
C PRO A 449 -11.04 -35.46 39.20
N SER A 450 -11.70 -34.38 39.62
CA SER A 450 -11.02 -33.32 40.37
C SER A 450 -10.98 -33.70 41.85
N LEU A 451 -9.84 -33.53 42.52
CA LEU A 451 -9.82 -33.04 43.89
C LEU A 451 -8.56 -32.18 44.11
N SER A 452 -8.76 -31.13 44.89
CA SER A 452 -7.78 -30.15 45.34
C SER A 452 -7.00 -30.62 46.55
N GLU A 453 -5.74 -30.19 46.72
CA GLU A 453 -5.23 -29.82 48.05
C GLU A 453 -4.04 -28.83 47.95
N GLN A 454 -3.62 -28.31 49.12
CA GLN A 454 -2.98 -27.00 49.28
C GLN A 454 -1.49 -27.07 49.65
N SER A 455 -0.71 -26.04 49.29
CA SER A 455 0.41 -25.43 50.05
C SER A 455 1.09 -24.40 49.13
N GLU A 456 1.07 -23.10 49.44
CA GLU A 456 1.81 -22.38 50.49
C GLU A 456 3.30 -22.10 50.18
N ASN A 457 3.50 -20.90 49.62
CA ASN A 457 4.22 -19.79 50.27
C ASN A 457 5.71 -19.52 49.92
N SER A 458 6.04 -18.21 49.89
CA SER A 458 7.37 -17.56 49.96
C SER A 458 8.34 -17.79 48.78
N GLN A 459 9.00 -16.78 48.19
CA GLN A 459 9.53 -15.56 48.81
C GLN A 459 9.50 -14.33 47.88
N GLU A 460 9.34 -13.17 48.52
CA GLU A 460 9.49 -11.83 47.94
C GLU A 460 10.96 -11.53 47.60
N ARG A 461 11.17 -10.52 46.74
CA ARG A 461 12.24 -9.55 46.96
C ARG A 461 11.82 -8.18 46.43
N ASP A 462 11.43 -7.34 47.38
CA ASP A 462 11.14 -5.92 47.21
C ASP A 462 12.41 -5.08 47.55
N CYS A 463 12.26 -3.76 47.61
CA CYS A 463 13.23 -2.70 48.02
C CYS A 463 14.05 -2.05 46.88
N VAL A 464 14.25 -0.72 46.86
CA VAL A 464 13.73 0.38 47.71
C VAL A 464 13.83 1.71 46.92
N GLU A 465 12.97 2.69 47.24
CA GLU A 465 13.03 4.06 46.73
C GLU A 465 14.07 4.94 47.46
N GLU A 466 14.62 5.96 46.79
CA GLU A 466 14.98 7.21 47.48
C GLU A 466 14.54 8.43 46.66
N GLU A 467 13.75 9.30 47.28
CA GLU A 467 13.47 10.65 46.79
C GLU A 467 14.64 11.60 47.13
N SER A 468 14.85 12.63 46.30
CA SER A 468 15.17 13.95 46.85
C SER A 468 14.49 15.05 46.06
N SER A 469 14.08 16.11 46.75
CA SER A 469 13.08 17.06 46.28
C SER A 469 13.60 18.50 46.27
N ALA A 470 13.15 19.29 45.29
CA ALA A 470 13.18 20.76 45.35
C ALA A 470 12.12 21.34 44.40
N ALA A 471 11.08 21.97 44.96
CA ALA A 471 10.02 22.63 44.20
C ALA A 471 10.20 24.14 44.13
N ILE A 472 9.89 24.76 42.98
CA ILE A 472 9.54 26.18 42.91
C ILE A 472 8.22 26.31 42.14
N GLN A 473 7.27 27.01 42.76
CA GLN A 473 5.89 27.20 42.27
C GLN A 473 5.80 28.33 41.24
N THR A 474 4.83 28.29 40.34
CA THR A 474 3.98 29.46 40.00
C THR A 474 2.71 29.07 39.24
N LYS A 475 1.66 29.90 39.37
CA LYS A 475 0.26 29.60 38.96
C LYS A 475 -0.06 30.12 37.54
N PRO A 476 -1.00 29.50 36.79
CA PRO A 476 -1.45 30.01 35.49
C PRO A 476 -2.41 31.20 35.62
N LYS A 477 -2.30 32.20 34.72
CA LYS A 477 -3.22 33.34 34.60
C LYS A 477 -4.10 33.23 33.34
N LYS A 478 -5.38 33.63 33.47
CA LYS A 478 -6.38 33.74 32.38
C LYS A 478 -6.34 35.11 31.67
N ARG A 479 -7.05 35.18 30.53
CA ARG A 479 -7.36 36.32 29.63
C ARG A 479 -6.31 36.56 28.53
N GLY A 480 -6.69 36.84 27.28
CA GLY A 480 -8.05 36.86 26.69
C GLY A 480 -7.99 37.12 25.18
N CYS A 481 -8.98 36.64 24.42
CA CYS A 481 -9.01 36.78 22.96
C CYS A 481 -9.70 38.09 22.54
N SER A 482 -9.06 38.91 21.73
CA SER A 482 -9.61 40.16 21.20
C SER A 482 -10.29 39.92 19.84
N HIS A 483 -11.61 40.12 19.78
CA HIS A 483 -12.36 40.14 18.53
C HIS A 483 -11.96 41.35 17.66
N ALA A 484 -11.60 41.11 16.40
CA ALA A 484 -11.45 42.16 15.40
C ALA A 484 -12.33 41.81 14.18
N TYR A 485 -13.22 42.72 13.81
CA TYR A 485 -14.25 42.53 12.79
C TYR A 485 -13.71 42.99 11.42
N ILE A 486 -13.68 42.10 10.43
CA ILE A 486 -13.43 42.48 9.03
C ILE A 486 -14.73 42.36 8.24
N LYS A 487 -15.19 43.51 7.75
CA LYS A 487 -16.36 43.66 6.87
C LYS A 487 -15.89 43.58 5.42
N LEU A 488 -16.28 42.54 4.68
CA LEU A 488 -16.14 42.54 3.22
C LEU A 488 -17.49 42.79 2.56
N GLN A 489 -17.46 43.61 1.50
CA GLN A 489 -18.65 44.01 0.74
C GLN A 489 -18.95 42.96 -0.33
N LEU A 490 -20.24 42.65 -0.52
CA LEU A 490 -20.72 41.92 -1.68
C LEU A 490 -20.53 42.78 -2.93
N VAL A 491 -19.69 42.31 -3.85
CA VAL A 491 -19.74 42.72 -5.27
C VAL A 491 -20.64 41.72 -5.99
N LYS A 492 -21.57 42.23 -6.78
CA LYS A 492 -22.57 41.46 -7.52
C LYS A 492 -22.09 41.37 -8.97
N GLU A 493 -21.65 40.19 -9.39
CA GLU A 493 -21.39 39.91 -10.81
C GLU A 493 -22.64 39.28 -11.45
N GLU A 494 -22.87 39.60 -12.72
CA GLU A 494 -24.03 39.14 -13.49
C GLU A 494 -23.68 37.89 -14.30
N ASP A 495 -24.66 36.99 -14.43
CA ASP A 495 -24.51 35.62 -14.95
C ASP A 495 -24.73 35.55 -16.47
N ASP A 496 -23.84 34.89 -17.21
CA ASP A 496 -24.01 34.56 -18.64
C ASP A 496 -24.24 33.05 -18.80
N GLY A 497 -25.51 32.66 -18.86
CA GLY A 497 -25.97 31.30 -18.56
C GLY A 497 -25.67 30.24 -19.63
N LYS A 498 -24.44 29.70 -19.64
CA LYS A 498 -24.07 28.52 -20.47
C LYS A 498 -23.32 27.37 -19.77
N ASP A 499 -22.85 27.51 -18.54
CA ASP A 499 -22.08 26.46 -17.83
C ASP A 499 -22.91 25.59 -16.85
N SER A 500 -24.20 25.87 -16.67
CA SER A 500 -25.02 25.33 -15.56
C SER A 500 -25.19 23.80 -15.54
N ASP A 501 -25.11 23.12 -16.67
CA ASP A 501 -25.41 21.68 -16.77
C ASP A 501 -24.21 20.80 -16.37
N PHE A 502 -22.98 21.27 -16.65
CA PHE A 502 -21.74 20.58 -16.27
C PHE A 502 -21.48 20.68 -14.75
N ASP A 503 -21.69 21.87 -14.17
CA ASP A 503 -21.53 22.11 -12.73
C ASP A 503 -22.57 21.32 -11.90
N LEU A 504 -23.82 21.25 -12.39
CA LEU A 504 -24.86 20.41 -11.78
C LEU A 504 -24.46 18.93 -11.75
N GLN A 505 -23.89 18.40 -12.84
CA GLN A 505 -23.47 17.00 -12.92
C GLN A 505 -22.26 16.71 -12.02
N GLN A 506 -21.33 17.66 -11.91
CA GLN A 506 -20.17 17.57 -11.01
C GLN A 506 -20.58 17.65 -9.53
N ALA A 507 -21.53 18.51 -9.18
CA ALA A 507 -22.03 18.67 -7.83
C ALA A 507 -22.90 17.49 -7.37
N LEU A 508 -23.73 16.91 -8.27
CA LEU A 508 -24.45 15.67 -8.02
C LEU A 508 -23.50 14.52 -7.67
N HIS A 509 -22.36 14.41 -8.36
CA HIS A 509 -21.35 13.39 -8.07
C HIS A 509 -20.76 13.53 -6.66
N GLN A 510 -20.51 14.76 -6.18
CA GLN A 510 -20.02 15.00 -4.82
C GLN A 510 -21.03 14.58 -3.74
N SER A 511 -22.31 14.88 -3.95
CA SER A 511 -23.40 14.56 -3.00
C SER A 511 -23.65 13.06 -2.79
N ILE A 512 -23.23 12.21 -3.74
CA ILE A 512 -23.49 10.75 -3.73
C ILE A 512 -22.34 9.97 -3.08
N PHE A 513 -21.10 10.47 -3.16
CA PHE A 513 -19.90 9.70 -2.81
C PHE A 513 -19.16 10.17 -1.53
N MET A 514 -19.65 11.19 -0.82
CA MET A 514 -19.11 11.59 0.49
C MET A 514 -20.20 11.71 1.58
N PRO A 515 -20.67 10.59 2.16
CA PRO A 515 -21.53 10.63 3.35
C PRO A 515 -20.73 11.11 4.57
N SER A 516 -21.30 12.02 5.35
CA SER A 516 -20.68 12.56 6.57
C SER A 516 -20.70 11.55 7.73
N LEU A 517 -19.82 10.56 7.69
CA LEU A 517 -19.60 9.58 8.75
C LEU A 517 -18.54 10.05 9.75
N ALA A 518 -18.90 11.03 10.59
CA ALA A 518 -18.10 11.43 11.76
C ALA A 518 -19.03 11.82 12.91
N SER A 519 -18.83 11.20 14.08
CA SER A 519 -19.62 11.42 15.30
C SER A 519 -19.18 12.65 16.12
N ASN A 520 -18.45 13.60 15.51
CA ASN A 520 -18.01 14.82 16.18
C ASN A 520 -17.69 15.94 15.15
N PRO A 521 -18.37 17.10 15.19
CA PRO A 521 -18.14 18.17 14.23
C PRO A 521 -16.90 18.99 14.57
N SER A 522 -15.99 19.12 13.60
CA SER A 522 -14.93 20.14 13.61
C SER A 522 -15.00 20.96 12.32
N HIS A 523 -14.39 22.15 12.32
CA HIS A 523 -14.59 23.24 11.33
C HIS A 523 -14.51 22.89 9.83
N ARG A 524 -14.02 21.69 9.43
CA ARG A 524 -14.06 21.25 8.02
C ARG A 524 -15.46 21.00 7.46
N LEU A 525 -16.46 20.73 8.29
CA LEU A 525 -17.84 20.54 7.79
C LEU A 525 -18.38 21.81 7.11
N HIS A 526 -18.11 22.99 7.68
CA HIS A 526 -18.69 24.27 7.26
C HIS A 526 -18.39 24.63 5.79
N LEU A 527 -17.22 24.24 5.25
CA LEU A 527 -16.82 24.54 3.87
C LEU A 527 -17.48 23.63 2.82
N CYS A 528 -17.71 22.36 3.16
CA CYS A 528 -18.49 21.44 2.32
C CYS A 528 -20.00 21.76 2.41
N TRP A 529 -20.42 22.31 3.54
CA TRP A 529 -21.79 22.70 3.84
C TRP A 529 -22.29 23.86 2.96
N GLU A 530 -21.54 24.95 2.89
CA GLU A 530 -21.90 26.12 2.06
C GLU A 530 -21.99 25.80 0.57
N GLN A 531 -21.29 24.76 0.09
CA GLN A 531 -21.41 24.27 -1.29
C GLN A 531 -22.65 23.37 -1.49
N HIS A 532 -22.99 22.51 -0.53
CA HIS A 532 -24.23 21.72 -0.62
C HIS A 532 -25.51 22.58 -0.49
N CYS A 533 -25.51 23.65 0.31
CA CYS A 533 -26.63 24.59 0.39
C CYS A 533 -26.99 25.21 -0.97
N LYS A 534 -26.02 25.42 -1.86
CA LYS A 534 -26.24 25.97 -3.21
C LYS A 534 -27.01 25.01 -4.14
N LEU A 535 -27.02 23.71 -3.83
CA LEU A 535 -27.67 22.67 -4.65
C LEU A 535 -29.14 22.45 -4.26
N LEU A 536 -29.54 22.95 -3.10
CA LEU A 536 -30.89 22.83 -2.54
C LEU A 536 -31.39 24.22 -2.06
N PRO A 537 -31.55 25.21 -2.96
CA PRO A 537 -31.99 26.56 -2.57
C PRO A 537 -33.35 26.57 -1.85
N GLU A 538 -34.22 25.61 -2.19
CA GLU A 538 -35.50 25.28 -1.54
C GLU A 538 -35.42 25.06 -0.01
N VAL A 539 -34.24 24.72 0.53
CA VAL A 539 -34.01 24.43 1.95
C VAL A 539 -33.53 25.68 2.72
N SER A 540 -33.11 26.73 2.01
CA SER A 540 -32.54 27.93 2.62
C SER A 540 -33.60 28.71 3.41
N GLY A 541 -33.39 28.87 4.71
CA GLY A 541 -34.29 29.60 5.61
C GLY A 541 -35.38 28.75 6.28
N LEU A 542 -35.40 27.42 6.04
CA LEU A 542 -36.28 26.49 6.74
C LEU A 542 -35.56 25.84 7.93
N THR A 543 -36.27 25.68 9.06
CA THR A 543 -35.76 25.04 10.28
C THR A 543 -36.57 23.79 10.60
N ALA A 544 -36.00 22.82 11.32
CA ALA A 544 -36.73 21.63 11.73
C ALA A 544 -38.00 21.95 12.56
N LYS A 545 -38.00 22.95 13.45
CA LYS A 545 -39.22 23.44 14.15
C LYS A 545 -40.34 23.96 13.24
N HIS A 546 -39.99 24.44 12.05
CA HIS A 546 -40.97 24.83 11.03
C HIS A 546 -41.46 23.57 10.30
N VAL A 547 -40.53 22.75 9.80
CA VAL A 547 -40.84 21.54 9.01
C VAL A 547 -41.63 20.51 9.81
N ALA A 548 -41.40 20.37 11.11
CA ALA A 548 -42.18 19.50 12.00
C ALA A 548 -43.68 19.84 12.01
N LYS A 549 -44.08 21.05 11.61
CA LYS A 549 -45.49 21.47 11.53
C LYS A 549 -46.13 21.28 10.15
N TRP A 550 -45.37 20.77 9.18
CA TRP A 550 -45.86 20.61 7.80
C TRP A 550 -46.90 19.52 7.67
N THR A 551 -47.94 19.79 6.89
CA THR A 551 -48.89 18.75 6.46
C THR A 551 -48.24 17.83 5.41
N MET A 552 -48.87 16.68 5.17
CA MET A 552 -48.48 15.75 4.09
C MET A 552 -48.47 16.41 2.69
N GLU A 553 -49.33 17.41 2.44
CA GLU A 553 -49.30 18.21 1.20
C GLU A 553 -48.06 19.10 1.11
N GLU A 554 -47.63 19.69 2.22
CA GLU A 554 -46.47 20.59 2.29
C GLU A 554 -45.16 19.82 2.16
N VAL A 555 -45.04 18.66 2.83
CA VAL A 555 -43.94 17.70 2.64
C VAL A 555 -43.85 17.26 1.18
N ALA A 556 -44.95 16.79 0.60
CA ALA A 556 -44.94 16.35 -0.80
C ALA A 556 -44.67 17.49 -1.79
N SER A 557 -45.17 18.70 -1.53
CA SER A 557 -44.86 19.91 -2.31
C SER A 557 -43.37 20.25 -2.25
N PHE A 558 -42.73 20.08 -1.09
CA PHE A 558 -41.29 20.23 -0.93
C PHE A 558 -40.50 19.15 -1.71
N ILE A 559 -40.87 17.87 -1.58
CA ILE A 559 -40.25 16.77 -2.35
C ILE A 559 -40.39 17.01 -3.87
N GLN A 560 -41.53 17.52 -4.32
CA GLN A 560 -41.78 17.82 -5.73
C GLN A 560 -40.86 18.93 -6.27
N ARG A 561 -40.43 19.86 -5.42
CA ARG A 561 -39.52 20.96 -5.76
C ARG A 561 -38.05 20.55 -5.75
N LEU A 562 -37.67 19.48 -5.05
CA LEU A 562 -36.29 18.97 -5.05
C LEU A 562 -35.84 18.48 -6.45
N PRO A 563 -34.63 18.83 -6.93
CA PRO A 563 -34.18 18.51 -8.29
C PRO A 563 -34.18 17.01 -8.61
N GLY A 564 -35.07 16.58 -9.50
CA GLY A 564 -35.20 15.18 -9.92
C GLY A 564 -35.94 14.28 -8.92
N CYS A 565 -36.73 14.86 -8.00
CA CYS A 565 -37.55 14.13 -7.03
C CYS A 565 -39.07 14.25 -7.27
N LYS A 566 -39.47 14.80 -8.44
CA LYS A 566 -40.88 15.11 -8.78
C LYS A 566 -41.83 13.91 -8.69
N GLU A 567 -41.38 12.73 -9.11
CA GLU A 567 -42.18 11.50 -9.10
C GLU A 567 -42.34 10.93 -7.68
N GLN A 568 -41.36 11.19 -6.81
CA GLN A 568 -41.31 10.68 -5.45
C GLN A 568 -42.33 11.41 -4.54
N ALA A 569 -42.73 12.63 -4.89
CA ALA A 569 -43.76 13.37 -4.16
C ALA A 569 -45.11 12.63 -4.06
N ALA A 570 -45.44 11.74 -5.01
CA ALA A 570 -46.63 10.90 -4.94
C ALA A 570 -46.54 9.88 -3.80
N VAL A 571 -45.38 9.22 -3.66
CA VAL A 571 -45.10 8.22 -2.60
C VAL A 571 -45.24 8.83 -1.20
N PHE A 572 -44.76 10.06 -1.00
CA PHE A 572 -44.90 10.76 0.29
C PHE A 572 -46.36 11.11 0.64
N LYS A 573 -47.25 11.28 -0.35
CA LYS A 573 -48.69 11.47 -0.11
C LYS A 573 -49.41 10.14 0.16
N GLU A 574 -49.07 9.10 -0.58
CA GLU A 574 -49.65 7.76 -0.45
C GLU A 574 -49.34 7.16 0.93
N GLU A 575 -48.09 7.28 1.37
CA GLU A 575 -47.60 6.85 2.68
C GLU A 575 -47.89 7.87 3.81
N GLN A 576 -48.67 8.92 3.52
CA GLN A 576 -49.14 9.95 4.49
C GLN A 576 -48.02 10.53 5.39
N ILE A 577 -46.87 10.86 4.79
CA ILE A 577 -45.69 11.33 5.53
C ILE A 577 -45.83 12.82 5.83
N ASP A 578 -46.11 13.14 7.10
CA ASP A 578 -46.14 14.49 7.64
C ASP A 578 -44.75 15.04 8.00
N GLY A 579 -44.71 16.28 8.48
CA GLY A 579 -43.47 16.98 8.81
C GLY A 579 -42.63 16.34 9.92
N GLU A 580 -43.26 15.71 10.92
CA GLU A 580 -42.54 15.03 12.01
C GLU A 580 -41.97 13.70 11.53
N ALA A 581 -42.78 12.90 10.83
CA ALA A 581 -42.36 11.65 10.21
C ALA A 581 -41.25 11.89 9.18
N PHE A 582 -41.38 12.93 8.34
CA PHE A 582 -40.38 13.32 7.34
C PHE A 582 -39.00 13.56 7.95
N LEU A 583 -38.94 14.28 9.07
CA LEU A 583 -37.69 14.53 9.77
C LEU A 583 -37.11 13.26 10.40
N LEU A 584 -37.90 12.23 10.74
CA LEU A 584 -37.40 11.00 11.33
C LEU A 584 -36.79 10.01 10.30
N LEU A 585 -37.13 10.14 9.01
CA LEU A 585 -36.64 9.25 7.95
C LEU A 585 -35.11 9.23 7.83
N ASN A 586 -34.56 8.02 7.74
CA ASN A 586 -33.16 7.79 7.40
C ASN A 586 -32.99 7.22 5.97
N GLN A 587 -31.76 7.20 5.47
CA GLN A 587 -31.44 6.71 4.12
C GLN A 587 -31.96 5.29 3.85
N THR A 588 -31.94 4.42 4.86
CA THR A 588 -32.41 3.03 4.75
C THR A 588 -33.92 2.97 4.55
N ASP A 589 -34.67 3.83 5.23
CA ASP A 589 -36.13 3.88 5.14
C ASP A 589 -36.55 4.33 3.73
N LEU A 590 -35.92 5.40 3.22
CA LEU A 590 -36.14 5.93 1.88
C LEU A 590 -35.89 4.87 0.79
N VAL A 591 -34.83 4.07 0.91
CA VAL A 591 -34.46 3.06 -0.11
C VAL A 591 -35.21 1.74 0.06
N LYS A 592 -35.43 1.25 1.29
CA LYS A 592 -35.95 -0.10 1.54
C LYS A 592 -37.43 -0.15 1.89
N ILE A 593 -37.98 0.91 2.50
CA ILE A 593 -39.39 0.97 2.94
C ILE A 593 -40.19 1.70 1.86
N LEU A 594 -39.77 2.92 1.51
CA LEU A 594 -40.41 3.75 0.48
C LEU A 594 -40.01 3.38 -0.96
N ASN A 595 -39.16 2.36 -1.13
CA ASN A 595 -38.67 1.82 -2.41
C ASN A 595 -38.10 2.88 -3.39
N ILE A 596 -37.53 3.98 -2.85
CA ILE A 596 -36.99 5.07 -3.65
C ILE A 596 -35.60 4.69 -4.15
N LYS A 597 -35.35 4.88 -5.45
CA LYS A 597 -34.03 4.68 -6.07
C LYS A 597 -32.96 5.50 -5.32
N LEU A 598 -31.76 4.93 -5.18
CA LEU A 598 -30.69 5.47 -4.34
C LEU A 598 -30.34 6.95 -4.61
N GLY A 599 -30.38 7.39 -5.87
CA GLY A 599 -30.10 8.78 -6.26
C GLY A 599 -31.07 9.80 -5.64
N PRO A 600 -32.39 9.73 -5.94
CA PRO A 600 -33.39 10.56 -5.26
C PRO A 600 -33.40 10.39 -3.74
N ALA A 601 -33.23 9.17 -3.22
CA ALA A 601 -33.20 8.91 -1.78
C ALA A 601 -32.06 9.68 -1.07
N LEU A 602 -30.86 9.74 -1.66
CA LEU A 602 -29.73 10.52 -1.15
C LEU A 602 -30.03 12.02 -1.09
N LYS A 603 -30.69 12.58 -2.12
CA LYS A 603 -31.07 14.00 -2.15
C LYS A 603 -32.06 14.35 -1.05
N ILE A 604 -33.08 13.51 -0.86
CA ILE A 604 -34.10 13.69 0.18
C ILE A 604 -33.48 13.57 1.57
N TYR A 605 -32.60 12.58 1.78
CA TYR A 605 -31.91 12.40 3.06
C TYR A 605 -30.97 13.58 3.39
N ASN A 606 -30.22 14.09 2.41
CA ASN A 606 -29.37 15.26 2.59
C ASN A 606 -30.19 16.52 2.93
N ALA A 607 -31.38 16.68 2.35
CA ALA A 607 -32.31 17.76 2.72
C ALA A 607 -32.80 17.64 4.18
N ILE A 608 -33.12 16.43 4.66
CA ILE A 608 -33.49 16.17 6.06
C ILE A 608 -32.33 16.53 7.02
N LEU A 609 -31.08 16.17 6.67
CA LEU A 609 -29.90 16.53 7.46
C LEU A 609 -29.68 18.05 7.52
N MET A 610 -29.93 18.77 6.42
CA MET A 610 -29.89 20.24 6.39
C MET A 610 -30.92 20.87 7.31
N LEU A 611 -32.17 20.41 7.26
CA LEU A 611 -33.27 20.94 8.08
C LEU A 611 -33.03 20.75 9.59
N LYS A 612 -32.40 19.63 9.99
CA LYS A 612 -32.04 19.34 11.39
C LYS A 612 -30.88 20.20 11.92
N SER A 613 -29.85 20.40 11.10
CA SER A 613 -28.65 21.15 11.52
C SER A 613 -28.87 22.67 11.56
N ALA A 614 -29.92 23.17 10.90
CA ALA A 614 -30.36 24.57 10.97
C ALA A 614 -30.89 25.02 12.37
N GLU A 615 -30.76 24.18 13.41
CA GLU A 615 -31.11 24.53 14.80
C GLU A 615 -29.90 24.83 15.71
N GLU A 616 -28.65 24.57 15.30
CA GLU A 616 -27.46 24.74 16.16
C GLU A 616 -26.82 26.15 16.11
N HIS A 617 -27.53 27.16 15.58
CA HIS A 617 -27.06 28.55 15.43
C HIS A 617 -28.08 29.58 15.92
#